data_AF-A0A3D4U0M3-F1
#
_entry.id   AF-A0A3D4U0M3-F1
#
_cell.length_a   1.000
_cell.length_b   1.000
_cell.length_c   1.000
_cell.angle_alpha   90.00
_cell.angle_beta   90.00
_cell.angle_gamma   90.00
#
_symmetry.space_group_name_H-M   'P 1'
#
loop_
_entity.id
_entity.type
_entity.pdbx_description
1 polymer ?
#
loop_
_entity_poly.entity_id
_entity_poly.type
_entity_poly.pdbx_seq_one_letter_code
_entity_poly.pdbx_strand_id
1 'polypeptide(L)'
;MAITEAVVELLRKMTNVNGFQTEDLAAVLFSSTPDLNAGFPATAARTLPGYEAVPLFGTSEINPPGSLPQCVRILILWNTDTPQSAIRHIFLKEAAALRPDLEC
;
A
#
# COMPACT_ATOMS: atom_id res chain seq x y z
N MET A 1 9.16 0.40 -13.74
CA MET A 1 8.44 1.69 -13.81
C MET A 1 7.02 1.54 -13.29
N ALA A 2 6.16 0.72 -13.90
CA ALA A 2 4.76 0.56 -13.49
C ALA A 2 4.54 0.22 -11.98
N ILE A 3 5.31 -0.71 -11.39
CA ILE A 3 5.19 -1.05 -9.95
C ILE A 3 5.52 0.17 -9.07
N THR A 4 6.60 0.87 -9.39
CA THR A 4 7.04 2.05 -8.62
C THR A 4 6.00 3.15 -8.66
N GLU A 5 5.49 3.46 -9.86
CA GLU A 5 4.46 4.48 -10.05
C GLU A 5 3.17 4.13 -9.28
N ALA A 6 2.71 2.87 -9.36
CA ALA A 6 1.52 2.43 -8.64
C ALA A 6 1.68 2.48 -7.11
N VAL A 7 2.85 2.09 -6.59
CA VAL A 7 3.14 2.16 -5.13
C VAL A 7 3.19 3.62 -4.67
N VAL A 8 3.88 4.48 -5.42
CA VAL A 8 3.99 5.91 -5.11
C VAL A 8 2.62 6.59 -5.13
N GLU A 9 1.80 6.29 -6.14
CA GLU A 9 0.42 6.77 -6.26
C GLU A 9 -0.41 6.37 -5.03
N LEU A 10 -0.36 5.08 -4.66
CA LEU A 10 -1.11 4.55 -3.54
C LEU A 10 -0.66 5.16 -2.21
N LEU A 11 0.65 5.21 -1.92
CA LEU A 11 1.18 5.81 -0.70
C LEU A 11 0.80 7.30 -0.58
N ARG A 12 0.93 8.07 -1.67
CA ARG A 12 0.53 9.49 -1.67
C ARG A 12 -0.96 9.65 -1.37
N LYS A 13 -1.82 8.82 -1.99
CA LYS A 13 -3.27 8.88 -1.73
C LYS A 13 -3.58 8.49 -0.27
N MET A 14 -2.94 7.45 0.28
CA MET A 14 -3.11 7.04 1.67
C MET A 14 -2.71 8.16 2.64
N THR A 15 -1.56 8.79 2.43
CA THR A 15 -1.09 9.94 3.23
C THR A 15 -2.04 11.13 3.09
N ASN A 16 -2.43 11.50 1.87
CA ASN A 16 -3.31 12.66 1.64
C ASN A 16 -4.69 12.50 2.29
N VAL A 17 -5.26 11.28 2.29
CA VAL A 17 -6.60 11.05 2.83
C VAL A 17 -6.59 10.87 4.35
N ASN A 18 -5.56 10.23 4.91
CA ASN A 18 -5.51 9.94 6.35
C ASN A 18 -4.66 10.94 7.17
N GLY A 19 -3.82 11.74 6.52
CA GLY A 19 -3.03 12.78 7.15
C GLY A 19 -1.85 12.32 8.03
N PHE A 20 -1.50 11.03 8.02
CA PHE A 20 -0.38 10.52 8.80
C PHE A 20 0.96 11.12 8.35
N GLN A 21 1.90 11.25 9.28
CA GLN A 21 3.29 11.57 8.96
C GLN A 21 4.14 10.30 8.98
N THR A 22 5.27 10.29 8.26
CA THR A 22 6.14 9.12 8.17
C THR A 22 6.76 8.73 9.50
N GLU A 23 6.94 9.69 10.40
CA GLU A 23 7.54 9.51 11.72
C GLU A 23 6.60 8.73 12.66
N ASP A 24 5.29 8.74 12.38
CA ASP A 24 4.28 8.02 13.16
C ASP A 24 4.16 6.54 12.72
N LEU A 25 4.81 6.15 11.62
CA LEU A 25 4.68 4.80 11.07
C LEU A 25 5.61 3.83 11.80
N ALA A 26 5.02 2.83 12.46
CA ALA A 26 5.78 1.75 13.08
C ALA A 26 6.45 0.87 12.00
N ALA A 27 5.73 0.53 10.93
CA ALA A 27 6.24 -0.22 9.79
C ALA A 27 5.28 -0.14 8.60
N VAL A 28 5.78 -0.46 7.40
CA VAL A 28 4.96 -0.67 6.21
C VAL A 28 5.26 -2.01 5.58
N LEU A 29 4.20 -2.79 5.38
CA LEU A 29 4.25 -4.10 4.74
C LEU A 29 3.67 -3.99 3.33
N PHE A 30 4.34 -4.63 2.39
CA PHE A 30 3.93 -4.70 0.99
C PHE A 30 3.70 -6.16 0.62
N SER A 31 2.56 -6.47 0.01
CA SER A 31 2.35 -7.75 -0.67
C SER A 31 2.15 -7.54 -2.16
N SER A 32 2.64 -8.47 -2.98
CA SER A 32 2.39 -8.46 -4.42
C SER A 32 2.06 -9.85 -4.93
N THR A 33 1.17 -9.94 -5.91
CA THR A 33 0.89 -11.20 -6.59
C THR A 33 2.15 -11.72 -7.30
N PRO A 34 2.35 -13.05 -7.42
CA PRO A 34 3.59 -13.64 -7.96
C PRO A 34 3.88 -13.30 -9.44
N ASP A 35 2.86 -12.84 -10.18
CA ASP A 35 2.97 -12.36 -11.56
C ASP A 35 3.65 -10.97 -11.67
N LEU A 36 3.88 -10.28 -10.55
CA LEU A 36 4.71 -9.07 -10.46
C LEU A 36 6.13 -9.42 -10.00
N ASN A 37 7.04 -9.62 -10.95
CA ASN A 37 8.43 -9.98 -10.69
C ASN A 37 9.46 -8.94 -11.19
N ALA A 38 8.99 -7.80 -11.70
CA ALA A 38 9.84 -6.78 -12.31
C ALA A 38 10.51 -5.81 -11.31
N GLY A 39 10.25 -5.94 -10.01
CA GLY A 39 10.85 -5.11 -8.97
C GLY A 39 10.18 -5.26 -7.61
N PHE A 40 10.84 -4.78 -6.56
CA PHE A 40 10.34 -4.83 -5.19
C PHE A 40 9.46 -3.61 -4.88
N PRO A 41 8.19 -3.78 -4.49
CA PRO A 41 7.31 -2.66 -4.10
C PRO A 41 7.90 -1.81 -2.97
N ALA A 42 8.54 -2.42 -1.97
CA ALA A 42 9.14 -1.71 -0.85
C ALA A 42 10.21 -0.69 -1.29
N THR A 43 10.98 -0.99 -2.34
CA THR A 43 11.99 -0.06 -2.87
C THR A 43 11.35 1.19 -3.46
N ALA A 44 10.11 1.12 -3.96
CA ALA A 44 9.40 2.28 -4.47
C ALA A 44 9.06 3.29 -3.36
N ALA A 45 8.78 2.83 -2.15
CA ALA A 45 8.53 3.74 -1.03
C ALA A 45 9.78 4.59 -0.71
N ARG A 46 10.99 4.07 -0.94
CA ARG A 46 12.26 4.80 -0.75
C ARG A 46 12.46 5.97 -1.72
N THR A 47 11.62 6.11 -2.75
CA THR A 47 11.65 7.30 -3.62
C THR A 47 10.80 8.45 -3.06
N LEU A 48 10.08 8.23 -1.96
CA LEU A 48 9.30 9.25 -1.26
C LEU A 48 10.08 9.78 -0.05
N PRO A 49 10.11 11.11 0.17
CA PRO A 49 10.71 11.68 1.36
C PRO A 49 10.08 11.13 2.65
N GLY A 50 10.91 10.87 3.67
CA GLY A 50 10.48 10.43 5.01
C GLY A 50 10.46 8.92 5.18
N TYR A 51 10.43 8.15 4.09
CA TYR A 51 10.41 6.68 4.13
C TYR A 51 11.81 6.04 4.33
N GLU A 52 12.88 6.84 4.42
CA GLU A 52 14.25 6.35 4.59
C GLU A 52 14.44 5.64 5.94
N ALA A 53 13.77 6.13 6.99
CA ALA A 53 13.84 5.60 8.35
C ALA A 53 12.73 4.58 8.66
N VAL A 54 11.66 4.54 7.86
CA VAL A 54 10.53 3.63 8.08
C VAL A 54 10.96 2.17 7.81
N PRO A 55 10.68 1.22 8.72
CA PRO A 55 10.86 -0.20 8.46
C PRO A 55 9.93 -0.66 7.33
N LEU A 56 10.50 -1.19 6.25
CA LEU A 56 9.76 -1.67 5.09
C LEU A 56 9.95 -3.18 4.94
N PHE A 57 8.88 -3.93 4.69
CA PHE A 57 8.94 -5.37 4.48
C PHE A 57 8.09 -5.80 3.30
N GLY A 58 8.63 -6.64 2.41
CA GLY A 58 7.93 -7.19 1.25
C GLY A 58 7.63 -8.67 1.40
N THR A 59 6.45 -9.10 0.95
CA THR A 59 6.04 -10.50 0.89
C THR A 59 5.35 -10.80 -0.45
N SER A 60 5.28 -12.09 -0.81
CA SER A 60 4.40 -12.55 -1.88
C SER A 60 2.99 -12.74 -1.34
N GLU A 61 1.99 -12.32 -2.12
CA GLU A 61 0.59 -12.60 -1.86
C GLU A 61 0.19 -13.97 -2.43
N ILE A 62 -0.75 -14.65 -1.78
CA ILE A 62 -1.35 -15.85 -2.34
C ILE A 62 -2.14 -15.51 -3.62
N ASN A 63 -2.14 -16.40 -4.61
CA ASN A 63 -2.76 -16.15 -5.92
C ASN A 63 -3.68 -17.32 -6.33
N PRO A 64 -4.80 -17.54 -5.62
CA PRO A 64 -5.76 -18.59 -5.96
C PRO A 64 -6.45 -18.30 -7.32
N PRO A 65 -6.98 -19.32 -8.02
CA PRO A 65 -7.70 -19.08 -9.27
C PRO A 65 -8.81 -18.04 -9.14
N GLY A 66 -8.85 -17.07 -10.05
CA GLY A 66 -9.82 -15.98 -10.05
C GLY A 66 -9.47 -14.77 -9.17
N SER A 67 -8.30 -14.76 -8.50
CA SER A 67 -7.81 -13.56 -7.81
C SER A 67 -7.42 -12.46 -8.79
N LEU A 68 -7.42 -11.22 -8.30
CA LEU A 68 -7.00 -10.05 -9.06
C LEU A 68 -5.50 -10.16 -9.41
N PRO A 69 -5.13 -10.22 -10.71
CA PRO A 69 -3.74 -10.29 -11.13
C PRO A 69 -3.05 -8.93 -10.96
N GLN A 70 -1.72 -8.93 -11.03
CA GLN A 70 -0.89 -7.72 -11.05
C GLN A 70 -1.20 -6.72 -9.90
N CYS A 71 -1.47 -7.25 -8.71
CA CYS A 71 -1.96 -6.46 -7.59
C CYS A 71 -0.85 -6.27 -6.55
N VAL A 72 -0.64 -5.02 -6.13
CA VAL A 72 0.18 -4.65 -4.97
C VAL A 72 -0.75 -4.18 -3.86
N ARG A 73 -0.51 -4.64 -2.64
CA ARG A 73 -1.20 -4.21 -1.41
C ARG A 73 -0.19 -3.61 -0.45
N ILE A 74 -0.67 -2.64 0.33
CA ILE A 74 0.12 -1.96 1.34
C ILE A 74 -0.66 -1.99 2.66
N LEU A 75 -0.02 -2.50 3.71
CA LEU A 75 -0.48 -2.41 5.08
C LEU A 75 0.46 -1.47 5.84
N ILE A 76 -0.08 -0.37 6.34
CA ILE A 76 0.65 0.58 7.19
C ILE A 76 0.28 0.29 8.64
N LEU A 77 1.29 0.04 9.48
CA LEU A 77 1.16 0.05 10.92
C LEU A 77 1.42 1.47 11.40
N TRP A 78 0.34 2.19 11.73
CA TRP A 78 0.36 3.60 12.10
C TRP A 78 0.08 3.76 13.59
N ASN A 79 0.98 4.43 14.31
CA ASN A 79 0.75 4.85 15.69
C ASN A 79 -0.17 6.08 15.67
N THR A 80 -1.43 5.91 16.06
CA THR A 80 -2.44 6.97 15.98
C THR A 80 -3.52 6.80 17.03
N ASP A 81 -4.06 7.92 17.50
CA ASP A 81 -5.27 7.96 18.32
C ASP A 81 -6.55 7.97 17.45
N THR A 82 -6.40 7.98 16.12
CA THR A 82 -7.53 7.95 15.19
C THR A 82 -8.30 6.63 15.35
N PRO A 83 -9.60 6.66 15.65
CA PRO A 83 -10.36 5.43 15.81
C PRO A 83 -10.42 4.67 14.49
N GLN A 84 -10.40 3.34 14.56
CA GLN A 84 -10.37 2.47 13.38
C GLN A 84 -11.49 2.78 12.36
N SER A 85 -12.68 3.15 12.83
CA SER A 85 -13.82 3.51 11.98
C SER A 85 -13.62 4.79 11.16
N ALA A 86 -12.68 5.66 11.55
CA ALA A 86 -12.34 6.88 10.83
C ALA A 86 -11.19 6.68 9.84
N ILE A 87 -10.50 5.54 9.86
CA ILE A 87 -9.43 5.23 8.93
C ILE A 87 -10.02 4.99 7.53
N ARG A 88 -9.47 5.68 6.54
CA ARG A 88 -9.88 5.57 5.14
C ARG A 88 -8.93 4.65 4.40
N HIS A 89 -9.40 3.43 4.12
CA HIS A 89 -8.67 2.47 3.29
C HIS A 89 -8.80 2.83 1.81
N ILE A 90 -7.69 2.77 1.07
CA ILE A 90 -7.62 3.23 -0.32
C ILE A 90 -7.49 2.02 -1.26
N PHE A 91 -8.37 1.94 -2.24
CA PHE A 91 -8.33 0.97 -3.33
C PHE A 91 -8.35 1.74 -4.66
N LEU A 92 -7.39 1.45 -5.55
CA LEU A 92 -7.26 2.15 -6.83
C LEU A 92 -7.40 1.16 -7.98
N LYS A 93 -7.83 1.66 -9.14
CA LYS A 93 -7.92 0.89 -10.38
C LYS A 93 -8.80 -0.36 -10.19
N GLU A 94 -8.40 -1.50 -10.73
CA GLU A 94 -9.14 -2.76 -10.61
C GLU A 94 -9.23 -3.27 -9.17
N ALA A 95 -8.35 -2.83 -8.27
CA ALA A 95 -8.42 -3.20 -6.85
C ALA A 95 -9.65 -2.62 -6.12
N ALA A 96 -10.32 -1.61 -6.68
CA ALA A 96 -11.60 -1.12 -6.18
C ALA A 96 -12.65 -2.25 -6.07
N ALA A 97 -12.61 -3.23 -6.97
CA ALA A 97 -13.52 -4.38 -6.95
C ALA A 97 -13.32 -5.31 -5.73
N LEU A 98 -12.20 -5.19 -5.00
CA LEU A 98 -11.94 -5.99 -3.79
C LEU A 98 -12.77 -5.51 -2.58
N ARG A 99 -13.24 -4.26 -2.59
CA ARG A 99 -14.04 -3.65 -1.52
C ARG A 99 -15.16 -2.80 -2.12
N PRO A 100 -16.17 -3.43 -2.74
CA PRO A 100 -17.30 -2.70 -3.35
C PRO A 100 -18.13 -1.92 -2.32
N ASP A 101 -17.96 -2.22 -1.02
CA ASP A 101 -18.57 -1.54 0.11
C ASP A 101 -17.89 -0.21 0.48
N LEU A 102 -16.69 0.06 -0.04
CA LEU A 102 -15.97 1.32 0.16
C LEU A 102 -16.09 2.19 -1.09
N GLU A 103 -16.73 3.35 -0.96
CA GLU A 103 -16.71 4.37 -2.00
C GLU A 103 -15.26 4.88 -2.18
N CYS A 104 -14.74 4.72 -3.41
CA CYS A 104 -13.37 5.06 -3.80
C CYS A 104 -13.16 6.57 -3.98
#